data_AF-A0A2I0CXX3-F1
#
_entry.id   AF-A0A2I0CXX3-F1
#
_cell.length_a   1.000
_cell.length_b   1.000
_cell.length_c   1.000
_cell.angle_alpha   90.00
_cell.angle_beta   90.00
_cell.angle_gamma   90.00
#
_symmetry.space_group_name_H-M   'P 1'
#
loop_
_entity.id
_entity.type
_entity.pdbx_description
1 polymer ?
#
loop_
_entity_poly.entity_id
_entity_poly.type
_entity_poly.pdbx_seq_one_letter_code
_entity_poly.pdbx_strand_id
1 'polypeptide(L)'
;ITDNPFACTAYESAGVNHAPVEKTKENYVAKVVYQDNDAKSVGNDSAKFNTMAGFNAGATALLNNADLATAHGGTAVRDTPNESYSATLKCHDASGEIYMVTFSRETVSITSYSDDAIRTRIETWADTVPALA
;
A
#
# COMPACT_ATOMS: atom_id res chain seq x y z
N ILE A 1 13.89 -1.86 7.91
CA ILE A 1 13.08 -1.02 8.81
C ILE A 1 13.91 -0.83 10.07
N THR A 2 14.42 0.36 10.32
CA THR A 2 15.41 0.62 11.40
C THR A 2 14.77 1.09 12.69
N ASP A 3 13.66 1.84 12.60
CA ASP A 3 13.13 2.57 13.76
C ASP A 3 12.21 1.72 14.64
N ASN A 4 11.84 0.51 14.18
CA ASN A 4 11.03 -0.50 14.89
C ASN A 4 10.05 0.08 15.93
N PRO A 5 9.13 0.97 15.51
CA PRO A 5 8.32 1.77 16.45
C PRO A 5 7.37 0.90 17.27
N PHE A 6 7.10 -0.32 16.81
CA PHE A 6 6.23 -1.27 17.48
C PHE A 6 6.99 -2.20 18.44
N ALA A 7 8.30 -1.98 18.66
CA ALA A 7 9.12 -2.82 19.53
C ALA A 7 9.01 -4.34 19.22
N CYS A 8 8.93 -4.68 17.94
CA CYS A 8 8.91 -6.06 17.49
C CYS A 8 10.24 -6.74 17.83
N THR A 9 10.25 -8.07 17.94
CA THR A 9 11.42 -8.86 18.31
C THR A 9 11.74 -9.88 17.21
N ALA A 10 13.02 -10.16 17.00
CA ALA A 10 13.43 -11.23 16.09
C ALA A 10 13.00 -12.58 16.67
N TYR A 11 12.72 -13.55 15.80
CA TYR A 11 12.30 -14.88 16.20
C TYR A 11 12.85 -15.93 15.25
N GLU A 12 12.94 -17.17 15.73
CA GLU A 12 13.25 -18.33 14.91
C GLU A 12 12.00 -19.17 14.72
N SER A 13 11.71 -19.57 13.49
CA SER A 13 10.61 -20.47 13.18
C SER A 13 11.05 -21.48 12.14
N ALA A 14 10.83 -22.77 12.41
CA ALA A 14 11.23 -23.87 11.54
C ALA A 14 12.73 -23.83 11.13
N GLY A 15 13.62 -23.39 12.01
CA GLY A 15 15.06 -23.26 11.75
C GLY A 15 15.45 -22.05 10.90
N VAL A 16 14.53 -21.12 10.65
CA VAL A 16 14.79 -19.87 9.91
C VAL A 16 14.69 -18.68 10.86
N ASN A 17 15.73 -17.84 10.85
CA ASN A 17 15.74 -16.57 11.56
C ASN A 17 14.94 -15.51 10.80
N HIS A 18 13.95 -14.93 11.48
CA HIS A 18 13.13 -13.84 10.98
C HIS A 18 13.50 -12.52 11.63
N ALA A 19 13.51 -11.46 10.81
CA ALA A 19 13.72 -10.11 11.32
C ALA A 19 12.53 -9.67 12.20
N PRO A 20 12.72 -8.71 13.12
CA PRO A 20 11.65 -8.21 13.97
C PRO A 20 10.43 -7.70 13.19
N VAL A 21 10.68 -7.03 12.07
CA VAL A 21 9.66 -6.54 11.15
C VAL A 21 9.98 -6.99 9.75
N GLU A 22 9.02 -7.61 9.09
CA GLU A 22 9.15 -8.08 7.71
C GLU A 22 8.03 -7.49 6.84
N LYS A 23 8.38 -6.95 5.67
CA LYS A 23 7.38 -6.54 4.69
C LYS A 23 6.88 -7.78 3.95
N THR A 24 5.58 -8.07 4.03
CA THR A 24 5.02 -9.32 3.48
C THR A 24 4.28 -9.11 2.17
N LYS A 25 3.63 -7.97 1.99
CA LYS A 25 2.81 -7.69 0.81
C LYS A 25 2.83 -6.22 0.47
N GLU A 26 2.86 -5.93 -0.82
CA GLU A 26 2.61 -4.61 -1.37
C GLU A 26 1.51 -4.70 -2.45
N ASN A 27 0.63 -3.72 -2.49
CA ASN A 27 -0.36 -3.56 -3.55
C ASN A 27 -0.39 -2.10 -3.98
N TYR A 28 -0.35 -1.89 -5.28
CA TYR A 28 -0.45 -0.57 -5.90
C TYR A 28 -1.47 -0.64 -7.03
N VAL A 29 -2.35 0.34 -7.14
CA VAL A 29 -3.32 0.43 -8.24
C VAL A 29 -3.15 1.77 -8.94
N ALA A 30 -2.68 1.72 -10.18
CA ALA A 30 -2.66 2.88 -11.06
C ALA A 30 -4.07 3.13 -11.61
N LYS A 31 -4.45 4.40 -11.70
CA LYS A 31 -5.72 4.87 -12.26
C LYS A 31 -5.46 5.87 -13.38
N VAL A 32 -6.07 5.61 -14.52
CA VAL A 32 -6.04 6.52 -15.68
C VAL A 32 -7.49 6.76 -16.10
N VAL A 33 -7.84 8.01 -16.27
CA VAL A 33 -9.12 8.42 -16.86
C VAL A 33 -8.86 8.93 -18.27
N TYR A 34 -9.77 8.67 -19.20
CA TYR A 34 -9.72 9.20 -20.56
C TYR A 34 -10.72 10.34 -20.66
N GLN A 35 -10.28 11.48 -21.15
CA GLN A 35 -11.09 12.70 -21.21
C GLN A 35 -11.30 13.15 -22.66
N ASP A 36 -12.51 13.63 -22.96
CA ASP A 36 -12.79 14.32 -24.22
C ASP A 36 -12.21 15.75 -24.24
N ASN A 37 -12.50 16.49 -25.31
CA ASN A 37 -12.01 17.87 -25.49
C ASN A 37 -12.57 18.85 -24.45
N ASP A 38 -13.66 18.51 -23.76
CA ASP A 38 -14.28 19.31 -22.70
C ASP A 38 -13.80 18.87 -21.30
N ALA A 39 -12.75 18.04 -21.24
CA ALA A 39 -12.20 17.42 -20.03
C ALA A 39 -13.20 16.49 -19.30
N LYS A 40 -14.25 16.03 -19.99
CA LYS A 40 -15.21 15.10 -19.42
C LYS A 40 -14.69 13.68 -19.55
N SER A 41 -14.78 12.91 -18.47
CA SER A 41 -14.39 11.50 -18.48
C SER A 41 -15.28 10.69 -19.42
N VAL A 42 -14.66 10.02 -20.39
CA VAL A 42 -15.28 9.12 -21.37
C VAL A 42 -14.92 7.65 -21.13
N GLY A 43 -13.96 7.38 -20.24
CA GLY A 43 -13.52 6.03 -19.90
C GLY A 43 -12.47 6.03 -18.78
N ASN A 44 -12.14 4.84 -18.27
CA ASN A 44 -11.05 4.67 -17.32
C ASN A 44 -10.43 3.27 -17.42
N ASP A 45 -9.14 3.20 -17.07
CA ASP A 45 -8.41 1.96 -16.89
C ASP A 45 -7.82 1.89 -15.48
N SER A 46 -7.63 0.67 -14.99
CA SER A 46 -6.89 0.44 -13.75
C SER A 46 -5.99 -0.78 -13.86
N ALA A 47 -4.76 -0.66 -13.35
CA ALA A 47 -3.80 -1.74 -13.34
C ALA A 47 -3.21 -1.93 -11.94
N LYS A 48 -3.10 -3.20 -11.53
CA LYS A 48 -2.62 -3.59 -10.21
C LYS A 48 -1.18 -4.11 -10.30
N PHE A 49 -0.35 -3.67 -9.36
CA PHE A 49 1.06 -4.03 -9.25
C PHE A 49 1.40 -4.45 -7.82
N ASN A 50 2.43 -5.27 -7.70
CA ASN A 50 2.97 -5.76 -6.43
C ASN A 50 4.33 -5.14 -6.07
N THR A 51 4.81 -4.19 -6.86
CA THR A 51 6.04 -3.43 -6.60
C THR A 51 5.85 -1.97 -7.00
N MET A 52 6.51 -1.06 -6.29
CA MET A 52 6.46 0.37 -6.61
C MET A 52 7.10 0.68 -7.98
N ALA A 53 8.16 -0.04 -8.34
CA ALA A 53 8.80 0.09 -9.64
C ALA A 53 7.85 -0.31 -10.78
N GLY A 54 7.18 -1.46 -10.65
CA GLY A 54 6.19 -1.93 -11.63
C GLY A 54 4.99 -0.98 -11.73
N PHE A 55 4.54 -0.44 -10.60
CA PHE A 55 3.49 0.58 -10.56
C PHE A 55 3.85 1.83 -11.36
N ASN A 56 5.03 2.41 -11.12
CA ASN A 56 5.45 3.62 -11.84
C ASN A 56 5.61 3.37 -13.34
N ALA A 57 6.26 2.27 -13.72
CA ALA A 57 6.45 1.89 -15.12
C ALA A 57 5.11 1.60 -15.82
N GLY A 58 4.22 0.87 -15.16
CA GLY A 58 2.92 0.51 -15.70
C GLY A 58 1.95 1.69 -15.82
N ALA A 59 1.96 2.62 -14.87
CA ALA A 59 1.18 3.86 -14.97
C ALA A 59 1.63 4.70 -16.18
N THR A 60 2.95 4.83 -16.41
CA THR A 60 3.49 5.48 -17.60
C THR A 60 3.11 4.74 -18.88
N ALA A 61 3.13 3.41 -18.88
CA ALA A 61 2.75 2.61 -20.04
C ALA A 61 1.26 2.79 -20.40
N LEU A 62 0.36 2.83 -19.41
CA LEU A 62 -1.06 3.12 -19.64
C LEU A 62 -1.27 4.53 -20.21
N LEU A 63 -0.61 5.53 -19.64
CA LEU A 63 -0.73 6.93 -20.07
C LEU A 63 -0.29 7.14 -21.53
N ASN A 64 0.71 6.40 -21.97
CA ASN A 64 1.27 6.51 -23.32
C ASN A 64 0.64 5.54 -24.35
N ASN A 65 -0.37 4.78 -23.97
CA ASN A 65 -0.98 3.79 -24.85
C ASN A 65 -2.01 4.44 -25.80
N ALA A 66 -1.58 4.66 -27.05
CA ALA A 66 -2.40 5.28 -28.08
C ALA A 66 -3.62 4.44 -28.49
N ASP A 67 -3.52 3.10 -28.43
CA ASP A 67 -4.61 2.20 -28.78
C ASP A 67 -5.74 2.29 -27.75
N LEU A 68 -5.40 2.34 -26.46
CA LEU A 68 -6.38 2.53 -25.39
C LEU A 68 -7.01 3.92 -25.45
N ALA A 69 -6.22 4.97 -25.70
CA ALA A 69 -6.73 6.33 -25.90
C ALA A 69 -7.73 6.40 -27.06
N THR A 70 -7.42 5.74 -28.18
CA THR A 70 -8.32 5.64 -29.34
C THR A 70 -9.58 4.83 -29.03
N ALA A 71 -9.44 3.71 -28.31
CA ALA A 71 -10.56 2.85 -27.95
C ALA A 71 -11.55 3.54 -27.00
N HIS A 72 -11.05 4.33 -26.04
CA HIS A 72 -11.88 5.15 -25.15
C HIS A 72 -12.36 6.45 -25.80
N GLY A 73 -11.77 6.86 -26.93
CA GLY A 73 -12.13 8.09 -27.63
C GLY A 73 -11.71 9.37 -26.89
N GLY A 74 -10.60 9.34 -26.15
CA GLY A 74 -10.18 10.46 -25.30
C GLY A 74 -8.67 10.48 -25.01
N THR A 75 -8.22 11.55 -24.37
CA THR A 75 -6.83 11.73 -23.92
C THR A 75 -6.65 11.09 -22.55
N ALA A 76 -5.63 10.25 -22.40
CA ALA A 76 -5.29 9.63 -21.12
C ALA A 76 -4.77 10.69 -20.12
N VAL A 77 -5.31 10.68 -18.91
CA VAL A 77 -4.90 11.53 -17.79
C VAL A 77 -4.73 10.65 -16.55
N ARG A 78 -3.61 10.81 -15.86
CA ARG A 78 -3.34 10.06 -14.63
C ARG A 78 -4.20 10.59 -13.49
N ASP A 79 -4.98 9.71 -12.88
CA ASP A 79 -5.87 10.03 -11.78
C ASP A 79 -5.23 9.71 -10.44
N THR A 80 -4.14 10.44 -10.13
CA THR A 80 -3.36 10.25 -8.90
C THR A 80 -4.19 10.36 -7.61
N PRO A 81 -5.24 11.20 -7.51
CA PRO A 81 -6.09 11.23 -6.33
C PRO A 81 -6.84 9.93 -6.07
N ASN A 82 -7.09 9.09 -7.07
CA ASN A 82 -7.83 7.82 -6.92
C ASN A 82 -6.93 6.58 -6.99
N GLU A 83 -5.61 6.74 -7.12
CA GLU A 83 -4.65 5.64 -6.98
C GLU A 83 -4.63 5.10 -5.55
N SER A 84 -4.42 3.80 -5.41
CA SER A 84 -4.32 3.14 -4.11
C SER A 84 -2.97 2.51 -3.87
N TYR A 85 -2.52 2.62 -2.62
CA TYR A 85 -1.23 2.15 -2.14
C TYR A 85 -1.48 1.37 -0.86
N SER A 86 -0.90 0.18 -0.74
CA SER A 86 -0.96 -0.58 0.49
C SER A 86 0.30 -1.41 0.70
N ALA A 87 0.79 -1.41 1.94
CA ALA A 87 1.89 -2.25 2.38
C ALA A 87 1.51 -2.94 3.68
N THR A 88 1.76 -4.25 3.75
CA THR A 88 1.56 -5.05 4.97
C THR A 88 2.91 -5.41 5.55
N LEU A 89 3.08 -5.09 6.83
CA LEU A 89 4.19 -5.51 7.67
C LEU A 89 3.73 -6.63 8.59
N LYS A 90 4.60 -7.60 8.81
CA LYS A 90 4.49 -8.62 9.84
C LYS A 90 5.40 -8.22 10.99
N CYS A 91 4.83 -8.19 12.20
CA CYS A 91 5.55 -7.95 13.44
C CYS A 91 5.43 -9.18 14.34
N HIS A 92 6.53 -9.52 14.99
CA HIS A 92 6.54 -10.49 16.08
C HIS A 92 6.68 -9.72 17.40
N ASP A 93 5.68 -9.84 18.27
CA ASP A 93 5.65 -9.17 19.56
C ASP A 93 6.56 -9.87 20.58
N ALA A 94 6.95 -9.16 21.65
CA ALA A 94 7.70 -9.75 22.75
C ALA A 94 6.93 -10.88 23.49
N SER A 95 5.60 -10.89 23.42
CA SER A 95 4.74 -11.99 23.92
C SER A 95 4.84 -13.28 23.11
N GLY A 96 5.45 -13.24 21.91
CA GLY A 96 5.48 -14.36 20.96
C GLY A 96 4.36 -14.31 19.91
N GLU A 97 3.45 -13.35 20.01
CA GLU A 97 2.36 -13.18 19.05
C GLU A 97 2.86 -12.61 17.71
N ILE A 98 2.31 -13.09 16.60
CA ILE A 98 2.56 -12.54 15.27
C ILE A 98 1.29 -11.82 14.78
N TYR A 99 1.42 -10.53 14.52
CA TYR A 99 0.34 -9.71 13.98
C TYR A 99 0.77 -8.98 12.71
N MET A 100 -0.22 -8.54 11.94
CA MET A 100 -0.01 -7.83 10.69
C MET A 100 -0.48 -6.39 10.82
N VAL A 101 0.35 -5.45 10.38
CA VAL A 101 0.02 -4.02 10.26
C VAL A 101 -0.05 -3.68 8.78
N THR A 102 -1.24 -3.29 8.31
CA THR A 102 -1.44 -2.87 6.93
C THR A 102 -1.65 -1.37 6.87
N PHE A 103 -0.74 -0.71 6.16
CA PHE A 103 -0.84 0.68 5.78
C PHE A 103 -1.61 0.78 4.48
N SER A 104 -2.57 1.69 4.44
CA SER A 104 -3.14 2.21 3.21
C SER A 104 -2.89 3.72 3.14
N ARG A 105 -3.46 4.40 2.15
CA ARG A 105 -3.34 5.85 2.03
C ARG A 105 -3.90 6.62 3.22
N GLU A 106 -5.00 6.13 3.78
CA GLU A 106 -5.80 6.88 4.78
C GLU A 106 -5.96 6.11 6.08
N THR A 107 -5.55 4.84 6.12
CA THR A 107 -5.81 3.98 7.27
C THR A 107 -4.62 3.12 7.62
N VAL A 108 -4.47 2.87 8.91
CA VAL A 108 -3.65 1.78 9.45
C VAL A 108 -4.61 0.75 10.02
N SER A 109 -4.46 -0.50 9.61
CA SER A 109 -5.26 -1.61 10.10
C SER A 109 -4.37 -2.68 10.70
N ILE A 110 -4.86 -3.31 11.76
CA ILE A 110 -4.14 -4.35 12.49
C ILE A 110 -4.98 -5.62 12.51
N THR A 111 -4.34 -6.76 12.29
CA THR A 111 -5.02 -8.07 12.23
C THR A 111 -4.16 -9.13 12.89
N SER A 112 -4.79 -10.25 13.25
CA SER A 112 -4.15 -11.38 13.94
C SER A 112 -3.54 -11.02 15.29
N TYR A 113 -3.98 -9.91 15.91
CA TYR A 113 -3.60 -9.57 17.27
C TYR A 113 -4.64 -10.09 18.27
N SER A 114 -4.22 -10.45 19.47
CA SER A 114 -5.10 -10.84 20.58
C SER A 114 -4.91 -9.98 21.83
N ASP A 115 -3.73 -9.40 22.01
CA ASP A 115 -3.45 -8.48 23.12
C ASP A 115 -3.80 -7.02 22.76
N ASP A 116 -4.69 -6.40 23.54
CA ASP A 116 -5.07 -5.00 23.37
C ASP A 116 -3.90 -4.02 23.56
N ALA A 117 -2.85 -4.42 24.29
CA ALA A 117 -1.63 -3.61 24.42
C ALA A 117 -0.93 -3.41 23.06
N ILE A 118 -1.03 -4.38 22.13
CA ILE A 118 -0.52 -4.24 20.76
C ILE A 118 -1.28 -3.12 20.04
N ARG A 119 -2.61 -3.13 20.14
CA ARG A 119 -3.45 -2.10 19.54
C ARG A 119 -3.13 -0.72 20.10
N THR A 120 -3.08 -0.56 21.42
CA THR A 120 -2.78 0.72 22.07
C THR A 120 -1.42 1.28 21.65
N ARG A 121 -0.39 0.44 21.51
CA ARG A 121 0.94 0.86 21.05
C ARG A 121 0.92 1.39 19.61
N ILE A 122 0.16 0.74 18.73
CA ILE A 122 0.05 1.15 17.32
C ILE A 122 -0.76 2.44 17.20
N GLU A 123 -1.87 2.57 17.94
CA GLU A 123 -2.66 3.80 18.00
C GLU A 123 -1.82 4.98 18.53
N THR A 124 -1.11 4.78 19.66
CA THR A 124 -0.23 5.79 20.23
C THR A 124 0.85 6.23 19.24
N TRP A 125 1.45 5.29 18.51
CA TRP A 125 2.40 5.62 17.47
C TRP A 125 1.74 6.37 16.31
N ALA A 126 0.57 5.92 15.83
CA ALA A 126 -0.14 6.55 14.72
C ALA A 126 -0.49 8.01 15.01
N ASP A 127 -0.88 8.33 16.25
CA ASP A 127 -1.13 9.70 16.72
C ASP A 127 0.10 10.61 16.64
N THR A 128 1.31 10.04 16.67
CA THR A 128 2.57 10.80 16.50
C THR A 128 2.95 11.05 15.05
N VAL A 129 2.25 10.45 14.07
CA VAL A 129 2.57 10.55 12.64
C VAL A 129 1.58 11.50 11.98
N PRO A 130 1.95 12.77 11.71
CA PRO A 130 1.01 13.77 11.18
C PRO A 130 0.41 13.41 9.81
N ALA A 131 1.11 12.58 9.03
CA ALA A 131 0.63 12.12 7.73
C ALA A 131 -0.51 11.09 7.81
N LEU A 132 -0.84 10.60 9.01
CA LEU A 132 -1.92 9.66 9.27
C LEU A 132 -3.12 10.30 9.99
N ALA A 133 -3.05 11.61 10.29
CA ALA A 133 -4.09 12.38 10.99
C ALA A 133 -5.12 13.00 10.04
#